data_AF-A0A351SYB4-F1
#
_entry.id   AF-A0A351SYB4-F1
#
_cell.length_a   1.000
_cell.length_b   1.000
_cell.length_c   1.000
_cell.angle_alpha   90.00
_cell.angle_beta   90.00
_cell.angle_gamma   90.00
#
_symmetry.space_group_name_H-M   'P 1'
#
loop_
_entity.id
_entity.type
_entity.pdbx_description
1 polymer ?
#
loop_
_entity_poly.entity_id
_entity_poly.type
_entity_poly.pdbx_seq_one_letter_code
_entity_poly.pdbx_strand_id
1 'polypeptide(L)' 'MGYSTRTGNFKKALTRLLALGRLEMTIPRKPRSSKQRYRITALGRKVLRKRKGER' A
#
# COMPACT_ATOMS: atom_id res chain seq x y z
N MET A 1 15.87 -10.07 6.23
CA MET A 1 14.84 -10.41 7.24
C MET A 1 13.47 -10.05 6.68
N GLY A 2 12.75 -11.03 6.12
CA GLY A 2 11.38 -10.85 5.63
C GLY A 2 10.42 -10.95 6.82
N TYR A 3 9.53 -9.99 6.97
CA TYR A 3 8.58 -9.98 8.09
C TYR A 3 7.60 -11.15 7.96
N SER A 4 7.73 -12.18 8.82
CA SER A 4 6.84 -13.35 8.90
C SER A 4 5.40 -13.00 9.30
N THR A 5 5.19 -11.78 9.83
CA THR A 5 3.90 -11.30 10.30
C THR A 5 3.70 -9.86 9.84
N ARG A 6 2.46 -9.45 9.51
CA ARG A 6 2.10 -8.04 9.27
C ARG A 6 2.25 -7.25 10.58
N THR A 7 3.48 -6.85 10.91
CA THR A 7 3.82 -6.06 12.10
C THR A 7 3.06 -4.74 12.09
N GLY A 8 2.90 -4.11 13.26
CA GLY A 8 2.17 -2.83 13.39
C GLY A 8 2.72 -1.74 12.46
N ASN A 9 4.02 -1.75 12.18
CA ASN A 9 4.65 -0.81 11.25
C ASN A 9 4.16 -0.99 9.80
N PHE A 10 3.98 -2.23 9.35
CA PHE A 10 3.41 -2.51 8.03
C PHE A 10 1.99 -1.95 7.91
N LYS A 11 1.15 -2.16 8.93
CA LYS A 11 -0.23 -1.62 8.96
C LYS A 11 -0.21 -0.09 8.94
N LYS A 12 0.66 0.56 9.74
CA LYS A 12 0.81 2.02 9.75
C LYS A 12 1.23 2.57 8.38
N ALA A 13 2.23 1.98 7.74
CA ALA A 13 2.69 2.39 6.42
C ALA A 13 1.59 2.23 5.35
N LEU A 14 0.85 1.12 5.41
CA LEU A 14 -0.27 0.84 4.51
C LEU A 14 -1.40 1.87 4.66
N THR A 15 -1.82 2.18 5.90
CA THR A 15 -2.83 3.22 6.15
C THR A 15 -2.39 4.59 5.62
N ARG A 16 -1.11 4.97 5.80
CA ARG A 16 -0.59 6.23 5.22
C ARG A 16 -0.68 6.24 3.70
N LEU A 17 -0.30 5.14 3.05
CA LEU A 17 -0.33 5.05 1.58
C LEU A 17 -1.75 5.08 1.01
N LEU A 18 -2.71 4.50 1.73
CA LEU A 18 -4.14 4.59 1.42
C LEU A 18 -4.65 6.03 1.60
N ALA A 19 -4.32 6.68 2.71
CA ALA A 19 -4.73 8.07 2.99
C ALA A 19 -4.17 9.06 1.95
N LEU A 20 -2.97 8.81 1.43
CA LEU A 20 -2.35 9.58 0.36
C LEU A 20 -2.92 9.26 -1.04
N GLY A 21 -3.89 8.34 -1.16
CA GLY A 21 -4.49 7.93 -2.44
C GLY A 21 -3.50 7.22 -3.38
N ARG A 22 -2.38 6.71 -2.85
CA ARG A 22 -1.34 6.01 -3.65
C ARG A 22 -1.66 4.52 -3.83
N LEU A 23 -2.42 3.98 -2.89
CA LEU A 23 -2.96 2.62 -2.91
C LEU A 23 -4.47 2.67 -2.73
N GLU A 24 -5.16 1.69 -3.28
CA GLU A 24 -6.59 1.47 -3.10
C GLU A 24 -6.87 0.04 -2.65
N MET A 25 -7.91 -0.13 -1.84
CA MET A 25 -8.41 -1.44 -1.41
C MET A 25 -9.20 -2.10 -2.55
N THR A 26 -8.92 -3.37 -2.84
CA THR A 26 -9.72 -4.13 -3.83
C THR A 26 -11.06 -4.58 -3.24
N ILE A 27 -11.14 -4.79 -1.92
CA ILE A 27 -12.40 -5.16 -1.24
C ILE A 27 -12.69 -4.11 -0.16
N PRO A 28 -13.23 -2.93 -0.52
CA PRO A 28 -13.50 -1.86 0.45
C PRO A 28 -14.58 -2.26 1.47
N ARG A 29 -15.52 -3.13 1.09
CA ARG A 29 -16.60 -3.61 1.98
C ARG A 29 -16.10 -4.48 3.14
N LYS A 30 -14.93 -5.12 3.00
CA LYS A 30 -14.36 -6.03 4.03
C LYS A 30 -12.88 -5.67 4.27
N PRO A 31 -12.57 -4.53 4.90
CA PRO A 31 -11.21 -4.02 5.03
C PRO A 31 -10.30 -4.92 5.90
N ARG A 32 -10.88 -5.67 6.84
CA ARG A 32 -10.16 -6.63 7.69
C ARG A 32 -10.06 -8.04 7.11
N SER A 33 -10.49 -8.26 5.87
CA SER A 33 -10.45 -9.59 5.25
C SER A 33 -9.01 -10.08 5.06
N SER A 34 -8.73 -11.34 5.38
CA SER A 34 -7.42 -11.95 5.12
C SER A 34 -7.07 -11.96 3.63
N LYS A 35 -8.10 -12.03 2.77
CA LYS A 35 -7.99 -11.96 1.30
C LYS A 35 -7.86 -10.52 0.77
N GLN A 36 -7.72 -9.52 1.65
CA GLN A 36 -7.61 -8.13 1.22
C GLN A 36 -6.33 -7.92 0.41
N ARG A 37 -6.51 -7.37 -0.80
CA ARG A 37 -5.44 -6.98 -1.72
C ARG A 37 -5.49 -5.47 -1.93
N TYR A 38 -4.34 -4.92 -2.31
CA TYR A 38 -4.16 -3.50 -2.56
C TYR A 38 -3.66 -3.31 -3.98
N ARG A 39 -4.24 -2.32 -4.69
CA ARG A 39 -3.84 -1.95 -6.04
C ARG A 39 -3.16 -0.59 -6.02
N ILE A 40 -2.14 -0.43 -6.85
CA ILE A 40 -1.47 0.86 -7.02
C ILE A 40 -2.28 1.78 -7.94
N THR A 41 -2.41 3.04 -7.52
CA THR A 41 -3.10 4.08 -8.28
C THR A 41 -2.16 4.78 -9.25
N ALA A 42 -2.70 5.65 -10.11
CA ALA A 42 -1.89 6.49 -10.99
C ALA A 42 -0.92 7.40 -10.20
N LEU A 43 -1.37 7.94 -9.06
CA LEU A 43 -0.53 8.74 -8.15
C LEU A 43 0.61 7.91 -7.57
N GLY A 44 0.32 6.69 -7.12
CA GLY A 44 1.34 5.76 -6.64
C GLY A 44 2.38 5.43 -7.72
N ARG A 45 1.93 5.18 -8.96
CA ARG A 45 2.82 4.93 -10.10
C ARG A 45 3.72 6.13 -10.42
N LYS A 46 3.19 7.36 -10.37
CA LYS A 46 3.97 8.59 -10.59
C LYS A 46 5.09 8.73 -9.56
N VAL A 47 4.80 8.44 -8.28
CA VAL A 47 5.80 8.46 -7.20
C VAL A 47 6.86 7.38 -7.40
N LEU A 48 6.47 6.16 -7.76
CA LEU A 48 7.44 5.09 -8.06
C LEU A 48 8.34 5.44 -9.24
N ARG A 49 7.79 6.07 -10.29
CA ARG A 49 8.57 6.50 -11.45
C ARG A 49 9.57 7.59 -11.08
N LYS A 50 9.17 8.57 -10.26
CA LYS A 50 10.08 9.60 -9.74
C LYS A 50 11.23 8.96 -8.95
N ARG A 51 10.91 8.01 -8.06
CA ARG A 51 11.89 7.32 -7.22
C ARG A 51 12.82 6.38 -7.99
N LYS A 52 12.40 5.85 -9.15
CA LYS A 52 13.24 5.04 -10.05
C LYS A 52 14.23 5.88 -10.86
N GLY A 53 13.97 7.18 -11.06
CA GLY A 53 14.86 8.09 -11.78
C GLY A 53 15.91 8.78 -10.91
N GLU A 54 15.85 8.60 -9.58
CA GLU A 54 16.83 9.12 -8.61
C GLU A 54 17.86 8.05 -8.22
N ARG A 55 18.17 7.10 -9.12
CA ARG A 55 19.06 5.98 -8.85
C ARG A 55 20.09 5.81 -9.96
#